data_AF-A0A2E0XHL9-F1
#
_entry.id   AF-A0A2E0XHL9-F1
#
_cell.length_a   1.000
_cell.length_b   1.000
_cell.length_c   1.000
_cell.angle_alpha   90.00
_cell.angle_beta   90.00
_cell.angle_gamma   90.00
#
_symmetry.space_group_name_H-M   'P 1'
#
loop_
_entity.id
_entity.type
_entity.pdbx_description
1 polymer ?
#
loop_
_entity_poly.entity_id
_entity_poly.type
_entity_poly.pdbx_seq_one_letter_code
_entity_poly.pdbx_strand_id
1 'polypeptide(L)'
;MAETTGYSKDEVLGQNLVAVCITPDYKQSVQQVLDQALLGSEADNYQVPLTTKDGRQVVILLNATTRRDTQGQVIGVVGVGQDITELNRYRQELEHIVDQRTAELRQALDDQIELTGELNQARQTAETAQLETEEANQAKSRFLSRMSHEIRTPMHGVMGSLGLLQL
;
A
#
# COMPACT_ATOMS: atom_id res chain seq x y z
N MET A 1 -27.15 21.97 12.96
CA MET A 1 -26.78 22.07 14.40
C MET A 1 -27.67 21.21 15.28
N ALA A 2 -29.00 21.26 15.21
CA ALA A 2 -29.88 20.47 16.11
C ALA A 2 -29.68 18.94 16.08
N GLU A 3 -29.56 18.32 14.89
CA GLU A 3 -29.35 16.87 14.80
C GLU A 3 -27.93 16.44 15.22
N THR A 4 -26.92 17.25 14.92
CA THR A 4 -25.51 16.92 15.15
C THR A 4 -25.09 17.16 16.60
N THR A 5 -25.51 18.27 17.21
CA THR A 5 -25.07 18.65 18.56
C THR A 5 -26.07 18.25 19.66
N GLY A 6 -27.30 17.90 19.29
CA GLY A 6 -28.39 17.57 20.21
C GLY A 6 -28.96 18.78 20.96
N TYR A 7 -28.52 20.00 20.64
CA TYR A 7 -29.04 21.23 21.21
C TYR A 7 -30.13 21.84 20.32
N SER A 8 -31.25 22.25 20.92
CA SER A 8 -32.27 22.99 20.20
C SER A 8 -31.80 24.41 19.88
N LYS A 9 -32.37 25.01 18.82
CA LYS A 9 -32.03 26.37 18.38
C LYS A 9 -32.23 27.40 19.50
N ASP A 10 -33.28 27.24 20.31
CA ASP A 10 -33.63 28.15 21.39
C ASP A 10 -32.70 28.02 22.61
N GLU A 11 -32.10 26.84 22.82
CA GLU A 11 -31.11 26.61 23.88
C GLU A 11 -29.75 27.23 23.56
N VAL A 12 -29.39 27.37 22.27
CA VAL A 12 -28.07 27.89 21.84
C VAL A 12 -28.11 29.37 21.45
N LEU A 13 -29.29 29.93 21.20
CA LEU A 13 -29.45 31.35 20.90
C LEU A 13 -29.11 32.20 22.12
N GLY A 14 -28.12 33.09 21.98
CA GLY A 14 -27.66 33.98 23.06
C GLY A 14 -26.69 33.35 24.06
N GLN A 15 -26.43 32.04 23.96
CA GLN A 15 -25.38 31.37 24.73
C GLN A 15 -24.00 31.57 24.09
N ASN A 16 -22.95 31.54 24.91
CA ASN A 16 -21.59 31.52 24.40
C ASN A 16 -21.25 30.09 23.92
N LEU A 17 -21.14 29.91 22.60
CA LEU A 17 -20.83 28.63 21.95
C LEU A 17 -19.57 27.97 22.53
N VAL A 18 -18.53 28.78 22.80
CA VAL A 18 -17.23 28.31 23.30
C VAL A 18 -17.33 27.80 24.74
N ALA A 19 -18.13 28.47 25.56
CA ALA A 19 -18.30 28.08 26.96
C ALA A 19 -19.07 26.77 27.12
N VAL A 20 -20.10 26.55 26.30
CA VAL A 20 -21.09 25.47 26.46
C VAL A 20 -20.70 24.18 25.76
N CYS A 21 -20.19 24.24 24.52
CA CYS A 21 -20.09 23.05 23.67
C CYS A 21 -18.65 22.55 23.45
N ILE A 22 -17.64 23.41 23.69
CA ILE A 22 -16.23 23.13 23.39
C ILE A 22 -15.54 22.47 24.59
N THR A 23 -14.75 21.43 24.32
CA THR A 23 -13.91 20.79 25.35
C THR A 23 -12.92 21.79 25.96
N PRO A 24 -12.62 21.73 27.29
CA PRO A 24 -11.79 22.70 27.99
C PRO A 24 -10.47 23.05 27.29
N ASP A 25 -9.78 22.04 26.78
CA ASP A 25 -8.46 22.17 26.14
C ASP A 25 -8.48 22.97 24.83
N TYR A 26 -9.65 23.06 24.18
CA TYR A 26 -9.84 23.73 22.90
C TYR A 26 -10.58 25.07 23.00
N LYS A 27 -11.06 25.45 24.19
CA LYS A 27 -11.81 26.70 24.38
C LYS A 27 -11.03 27.93 23.94
N GLN A 28 -9.77 28.03 24.35
CA GLN A 28 -8.94 29.19 24.02
C GLN A 28 -8.67 29.30 22.52
N SER A 29 -8.36 28.18 21.86
CA SER A 29 -8.05 28.18 20.43
C SER A 29 -9.27 28.50 19.58
N VAL A 30 -10.44 27.95 19.92
CA VAL A 30 -11.70 28.26 19.22
C VAL A 30 -12.12 29.72 19.45
N GLN A 31 -11.93 30.24 20.67
CA GLN A 31 -12.18 31.66 20.96
C GLN A 31 -11.34 32.56 20.05
N GLN A 32 -10.04 32.27 19.90
CA GLN A 32 -9.15 33.03 19.03
C GLN A 32 -9.58 32.97 17.56
N VAL A 33 -10.00 31.80 17.07
CA VAL A 33 -10.50 31.63 15.70
C VAL A 33 -11.75 32.48 15.45
N LEU A 34 -12.68 32.50 16.40
CA LEU A 34 -13.90 33.33 16.30
C LEU A 34 -13.58 34.82 16.39
N ASP A 35 -12.66 35.22 17.27
CA ASP A 35 -12.21 36.60 17.41
C ASP A 35 -11.51 37.10 16.13
N GLN A 36 -10.68 36.26 15.50
CA GLN A 36 -10.05 36.56 14.22
C GLN A 36 -11.06 36.68 13.08
N ALA A 37 -12.07 35.82 13.05
CA ALA A 37 -13.18 35.94 12.10
C ALA A 37 -13.99 37.23 12.30
N LEU A 38 -14.15 37.70 13.54
CA LEU A 38 -14.76 39.00 13.83
C LEU A 38 -13.89 40.18 13.36
N LEU A 39 -12.57 40.00 13.30
CA LEU A 39 -11.62 41.00 12.78
C LEU A 39 -11.50 40.97 11.24
N GLY A 40 -12.21 40.06 10.56
CA GLY A 40 -12.21 39.96 9.11
C GLY A 40 -11.25 38.91 8.53
N SER A 41 -10.60 38.11 9.38
CA SER A 41 -9.75 36.99 8.97
C SER A 41 -10.58 35.70 9.01
N GLU A 42 -10.97 35.21 7.83
CA GLU A 42 -11.72 33.96 7.71
C GLU A 42 -10.90 32.77 8.21
N ALA A 43 -11.58 31.78 8.79
CA ALA A 43 -10.95 30.56 9.27
C ALA A 43 -11.53 29.36 8.54
N ASP A 44 -10.65 28.62 7.86
CA ASP A 44 -11.00 27.46 7.07
C ASP A 44 -10.50 26.17 7.71
N ASN A 45 -11.33 25.13 7.63
CA ASN A 45 -11.06 23.76 7.98
C ASN A 45 -10.54 23.55 9.42
N TYR A 46 -11.06 24.32 10.37
CA TYR A 46 -10.65 24.20 11.76
C TYR A 46 -11.37 23.02 12.44
N GLN A 47 -10.63 21.99 12.85
CA GLN A 47 -11.21 20.83 13.52
C GLN A 47 -11.38 21.10 15.01
N VAL A 48 -12.62 20.99 15.47
CA VAL A 48 -13.01 21.35 16.83
C VAL A 48 -13.67 20.14 17.50
N PRO A 49 -13.05 19.57 18.54
CA PRO A 49 -13.71 18.60 19.39
C PRO A 49 -14.84 19.28 20.18
N LEU A 50 -16.05 18.74 20.06
CA LEU A 50 -17.21 19.17 20.83
C LEU A 50 -17.80 18.00 21.60
N THR A 51 -18.34 18.33 22.78
CA THR A 51 -19.15 17.40 23.54
C THR A 51 -20.62 17.74 23.30
N THR A 52 -21.35 16.80 22.72
CA THR A 52 -22.79 16.91 22.50
C THR A 52 -23.56 16.84 23.83
N LYS A 53 -24.83 17.24 23.83
CA LYS A 53 -25.67 17.26 25.04
C LYS A 53 -25.81 15.88 25.71
N ASP A 54 -25.78 14.82 24.91
CA ASP A 54 -25.83 13.41 25.35
C ASP A 54 -24.45 12.87 25.80
N GLY A 55 -23.41 13.71 25.85
CA GLY A 55 -22.08 13.35 26.34
C GLY A 55 -21.17 12.67 25.31
N ARG A 56 -21.60 12.54 24.05
CA ARG A 56 -20.74 12.02 22.98
C ARG A 56 -19.67 13.06 22.59
N GLN A 57 -18.49 12.56 22.27
CA GLN A 57 -17.43 13.38 21.67
C GLN A 57 -17.57 13.31 20.15
N VAL A 58 -17.71 14.45 19.51
CA VAL A 58 -17.74 14.58 18.05
C VAL A 58 -16.70 15.58 17.60
N VAL A 59 -16.13 15.36 16.42
CA VAL A 59 -15.21 16.30 15.79
C VAL A 59 -15.98 17.06 14.72
N ILE A 60 -16.11 18.37 14.91
CA ILE A 60 -16.73 19.25 13.93
C ILE A 60 -15.65 19.97 13.13
N LEU A 61 -15.74 19.89 11.80
CA LEU A 61 -15.03 20.77 10.90
C LEU A 61 -15.75 22.11 10.84
N LEU A 62 -15.12 23.13 11.42
CA LEU A 62 -15.64 24.49 11.49
C LEU A 62 -15.00 25.36 10.40
N ASN A 63 -15.85 25.97 9.58
CA ASN A 63 -15.50 27.06 8.68
C ASN A 63 -16.19 28.33 9.16
N ALA A 64 -15.45 29.42 9.33
CA ALA A 64 -15.97 30.69 9.83
C ALA A 64 -15.70 31.81 8.83
N THR A 65 -16.76 32.36 8.26
CA THR A 65 -16.70 33.44 7.27
C THR A 65 -17.19 34.75 7.88
N THR A 66 -16.53 35.85 7.54
CA THR A 66 -16.92 37.17 8.03
C THR A 66 -18.12 37.70 7.25
N ARG A 67 -19.14 38.20 7.95
CA ARG A 67 -20.27 38.88 7.31
C ARG A 67 -20.10 40.40 7.42
N ARG A 68 -20.19 41.08 6.29
CA ARG A 68 -20.06 42.55 6.18
C ARG A 68 -21.37 43.19 5.72
N ASP A 69 -21.61 44.42 6.12
CA ASP A 69 -22.70 45.24 5.59
C ASP A 69 -22.32 45.90 4.25
N THR A 70 -23.23 46.73 3.71
CA THR A 70 -23.03 47.48 2.46
C THR A 70 -21.96 48.58 2.58
N GLN A 71 -21.52 48.92 3.79
CA GLN A 71 -20.45 49.89 4.08
C GLN A 71 -19.09 49.19 4.32
N GLY A 72 -19.03 47.86 4.24
CA GLY A 72 -17.82 47.06 4.45
C GLY A 72 -17.50 46.76 5.91
N GLN A 73 -18.35 47.18 6.84
CA GLN A 73 -18.16 47.00 8.27
C GLN A 73 -18.57 45.58 8.68
N VAL A 74 -17.79 44.95 9.57
CA VAL A 74 -18.08 43.58 10.03
C VAL A 74 -19.30 43.61 10.95
N ILE A 75 -20.35 42.90 10.55
CA ILE A 75 -21.62 42.80 11.31
C ILE A 75 -21.79 41.44 11.99
N GLY A 76 -20.84 40.52 11.80
CA GLY A 76 -20.82 39.22 12.48
C GLY A 76 -20.02 38.17 11.74
N VAL A 77 -20.09 36.94 12.25
CA VAL A 77 -19.44 35.75 11.69
C VAL A 77 -20.48 34.68 11.44
N VAL A 78 -20.35 33.98 10.32
CA VAL A 78 -21.14 32.79 10.00
C VAL A 78 -20.23 31.58 10.11
N GLY A 79 -20.54 30.70 11.07
CA GLY A 79 -19.87 29.42 11.24
C GLY A 79 -20.67 28.28 10.61
N VAL A 80 -20.05 27.50 9.73
CA VAL A 80 -20.57 26.23 9.23
C VAL A 80 -19.79 25.11 9.90
N GLY A 81 -20.49 24.26 10.64
CA GLY A 81 -19.92 23.09 11.31
C GLY A 81 -20.43 21.80 10.68
N GLN A 82 -19.52 20.97 10.17
CA GLN A 82 -19.82 19.62 9.67
C GLN A 82 -19.24 18.56 10.62
N ASP A 83 -20.04 17.56 10.98
CA ASP A 83 -19.52 16.40 11.71
C ASP A 83 -18.64 15.55 10.80
N ILE A 84 -17.37 15.39 11.20
CA ILE A 84 -16.39 14.57 10.49
C ILE A 84 -15.92 13.39 11.33
N THR A 85 -16.60 13.06 12.43
CA THR A 85 -16.20 11.98 13.34
C THR A 85 -16.13 10.65 12.60
N GLU A 86 -17.21 10.28 11.89
CA GLU A 86 -17.25 9.05 11.11
C GLU A 86 -16.30 9.10 9.91
N LEU A 87 -16.18 10.27 9.26
CA LEU A 87 -15.25 10.45 8.15
C LEU A 87 -13.79 10.23 8.58
N ASN A 88 -13.39 10.79 9.72
CA ASN A 88 -12.05 10.60 10.29
C ASN A 88 -11.82 9.15 10.69
N ARG A 89 -12.83 8.47 11.27
CA ARG A 89 -12.75 7.04 11.62
C ARG A 89 -12.51 6.19 10.37
N TYR A 90 -13.31 6.40 9.31
CA TYR A 90 -13.11 5.69 8.04
C TYR A 90 -11.75 5.99 7.43
N ARG A 91 -11.29 7.25 7.50
CA ARG A 91 -9.97 7.62 6.97
C ARG A 91 -8.85 6.91 7.71
N GLN A 92 -8.92 6.86 9.04
CA GLN A 92 -7.94 6.15 9.88
C GLN A 92 -7.95 4.64 9.62
N GLU A 93 -9.13 4.05 9.44
CA GLU A 93 -9.25 2.63 9.11
C GLU A 93 -8.67 2.32 7.72
N LEU A 94 -8.94 3.17 6.72
CA LEU A 94 -8.35 3.06 5.39
C LEU A 94 -6.83 3.22 5.42
N GLU A 95 -6.31 4.20 6.16
CA GLU A 95 -4.86 4.39 6.34
C GLU A 95 -4.23 3.13 6.95
N HIS A 96 -4.84 2.57 8.00
CA HIS A 96 -4.35 1.34 8.62
C HIS A 96 -4.35 0.14 7.67
N ILE A 97 -5.42 -0.05 6.91
CA ILE A 97 -5.51 -1.12 5.90
C ILE A 97 -4.46 -0.92 4.82
N VAL A 98 -4.28 0.30 4.32
CA VAL A 98 -3.25 0.60 3.30
C VAL A 98 -1.87 0.27 3.83
N ASP A 99 -1.54 0.64 5.07
CA ASP A 99 -0.25 0.33 5.69
C ASP A 99 -0.05 -1.19 5.81
N GLN A 100 -1.06 -1.91 6.29
CA GLN A 100 -1.00 -3.36 6.40
C GLN A 100 -0.80 -4.03 5.03
N ARG A 101 -1.60 -3.65 4.03
CA ARG A 101 -1.50 -4.22 2.67
C ARG A 101 -0.18 -3.85 2.00
N THR A 102 0.36 -2.67 2.28
CA THR A 102 1.67 -2.25 1.79
C THR A 102 2.78 -3.10 2.41
N ALA A 103 2.69 -3.43 3.70
CA ALA A 103 3.63 -4.33 4.36
C ALA A 103 3.53 -5.77 3.80
N GLU A 104 2.32 -6.30 3.64
CA GLU A 104 2.09 -7.62 3.03
C GLU A 104 2.65 -7.71 1.59
N LEU A 105 2.43 -6.67 0.77
CA LEU A 105 2.94 -6.62 -0.59
C LEU A 105 4.47 -6.54 -0.65
N ARG A 106 5.10 -5.78 0.26
CA ARG A 106 6.56 -5.74 0.36
C ARG A 106 7.13 -7.11 0.71
N GLN A 107 6.55 -7.78 1.71
CA GLN A 107 6.98 -9.11 2.09
C GLN A 107 6.81 -10.11 0.94
N ALA A 108 5.65 -10.12 0.27
CA ALA A 108 5.42 -11.00 -0.87
C ALA A 108 6.39 -10.73 -2.03
N LEU A 109 6.79 -9.46 -2.24
CA LEU A 109 7.79 -9.11 -3.24
C LEU A 109 9.19 -9.65 -2.87
N ASP A 110 9.58 -9.52 -1.60
CA ASP A 110 10.86 -10.04 -1.11
C ASP A 110 10.92 -11.57 -1.25
N ASP A 111 9.84 -12.27 -0.86
CA ASP A 111 9.71 -13.73 -1.04
C ASP A 111 9.81 -14.13 -2.53
N GLN A 112 9.22 -13.34 -3.43
CA GLN A 112 9.29 -13.61 -4.87
C GLN A 112 10.70 -13.39 -5.43
N ILE A 113 11.43 -12.39 -4.93
CA ILE A 113 12.84 -12.13 -5.31
C ILE A 113 13.71 -13.31 -4.87
N GLU A 114 13.55 -13.79 -3.64
CA GLU A 114 14.28 -14.94 -3.11
C GLU A 114 14.01 -16.21 -3.94
N LEU A 115 12.73 -16.54 -4.17
CA LEU A 115 12.34 -17.70 -4.96
C LEU A 115 12.86 -17.63 -6.40
N THR A 116 12.85 -16.45 -7.01
CA THR A 116 13.41 -16.24 -8.35
C THR A 116 14.92 -16.47 -8.36
N GLY A 117 15.61 -16.05 -7.30
CA GLY A 117 17.03 -16.33 -7.10
C GLY A 117 17.34 -17.82 -7.04
N GLU A 118 16.61 -18.55 -6.18
CA GLU A 118 16.76 -20.01 -6.07
C GLU A 118 16.46 -20.73 -7.38
N LEU A 119 15.38 -20.35 -8.07
CA LEU A 119 14.99 -20.94 -9.33
C LEU A 119 16.06 -20.76 -10.40
N ASN A 120 16.65 -19.56 -10.50
CA ASN A 120 17.73 -19.29 -11.45
C ASN A 120 18.97 -20.14 -11.16
N GLN A 121 19.33 -20.31 -9.89
CA GLN A 121 20.47 -21.14 -9.50
C GLN A 121 20.23 -22.63 -9.79
N ALA A 122 19.04 -23.14 -9.47
CA ALA A 122 18.63 -24.50 -9.78
C ALA A 122 18.64 -24.74 -11.30
N ARG A 123 18.13 -23.78 -12.08
CA ARG A 123 18.13 -23.86 -13.54
C ARG A 123 19.55 -23.90 -14.11
N GLN A 124 20.45 -23.05 -13.63
CA GLN A 124 21.83 -23.03 -14.09
C GLN A 124 22.55 -24.35 -13.78
N THR A 125 22.33 -24.91 -12.58
CA THR A 125 22.90 -26.21 -12.18
C THR A 125 22.35 -27.34 -13.05
N ALA A 126 21.07 -27.31 -13.38
CA ALA A 126 20.45 -28.29 -14.27
C ALA A 126 21.00 -28.18 -15.71
N GLU A 127 21.17 -26.96 -16.22
CA GLU A 127 21.76 -26.70 -17.54
C GLU A 127 23.21 -27.25 -17.61
N THR A 128 24.04 -27.01 -16.60
CA THR A 128 25.41 -27.55 -16.58
C THR A 128 25.44 -29.08 -16.53
N ALA A 129 24.60 -29.69 -15.69
CA ALA A 129 24.53 -31.15 -15.59
C ALA A 129 24.02 -31.81 -16.89
N GLN A 130 23.10 -31.15 -17.60
CA GLN A 130 22.65 -31.61 -18.91
C GLN A 130 23.77 -31.57 -19.95
N LEU A 131 24.52 -30.47 -20.04
CA LEU A 131 25.64 -30.35 -20.96
C LEU A 131 26.70 -31.44 -20.71
N GLU A 132 27.08 -31.67 -19.46
CA GLU A 132 28.04 -32.74 -19.10
C GLU A 132 27.53 -34.13 -19.51
N THR A 133 26.23 -34.39 -19.31
CA THR A 133 25.60 -35.67 -19.69
C THR A 133 25.57 -35.85 -21.22
N GLU A 134 25.26 -34.80 -21.97
CA GLU A 134 25.28 -34.81 -23.43
C GLU A 134 26.68 -35.05 -23.97
N GLU A 135 27.70 -34.36 -23.42
CA GLU A 135 29.09 -34.55 -23.81
C GLU A 135 29.57 -35.98 -23.53
N ALA A 136 29.26 -36.53 -22.35
CA ALA A 136 29.58 -37.91 -22.01
C ALA A 136 28.92 -38.92 -22.96
N ASN A 137 27.64 -38.72 -23.30
CA ASN A 137 26.91 -39.57 -24.24
C ASN A 137 27.48 -39.48 -25.66
N GLN A 138 27.85 -38.29 -26.13
CA GLN A 138 28.49 -38.08 -27.42
C GLN A 138 29.89 -38.72 -27.46
N ALA A 139 30.70 -38.56 -26.42
CA ALA A 139 32.01 -39.18 -26.32
C ALA A 139 31.91 -40.70 -26.34
N LYS A 140 30.98 -41.28 -25.58
CA LYS A 140 30.69 -42.71 -25.58
C LYS A 140 30.26 -43.22 -26.95
N SER A 141 29.37 -42.51 -27.63
CA SER A 141 28.90 -42.87 -28.98
C SER A 141 30.04 -42.83 -30.00
N ARG A 142 30.86 -41.78 -29.97
CA ARG A 142 32.06 -41.66 -30.81
C ARG A 142 33.05 -42.80 -30.57
N PHE A 143 33.29 -43.15 -29.31
CA PHE A 143 34.16 -44.26 -28.93
C PHE A 143 33.66 -45.59 -29.50
N LEU A 144 32.39 -45.93 -29.27
CA LEU A 144 31.79 -47.18 -29.76
C LEU A 144 31.86 -47.29 -31.29
N SER A 145 31.58 -46.19 -32.00
CA SER A 145 31.69 -46.15 -33.46
C SER A 145 33.12 -46.42 -33.94
N ARG A 146 34.14 -45.81 -33.30
CA ARG A 146 35.56 -46.03 -33.65
C ARG A 146 35.99 -47.46 -33.38
N MET A 147 35.69 -47.99 -32.18
CA MET A 147 36.03 -49.36 -31.80
C MET A 147 35.40 -50.38 -32.75
N SER A 148 34.14 -50.18 -33.16
CA SER A 148 33.49 -51.08 -34.11
C SER A 148 34.21 -51.11 -35.47
N HIS A 149 34.67 -49.96 -35.95
CA HIS A 149 35.39 -49.87 -37.22
C HIS A 149 36.77 -50.55 -37.12
N GLU A 150 37.50 -50.30 -36.04
CA GLU A 150 38.84 -50.86 -35.83
C GLU A 150 38.84 -52.37 -35.57
N ILE A 151 37.77 -52.94 -35.00
CA ILE A 151 37.64 -54.40 -34.85
C ILE A 151 37.21 -55.05 -36.18
N ARG A 152 36.37 -54.38 -36.97
CA ARG A 152 35.84 -54.93 -38.22
C ARG A 152 36.93 -55.14 -39.27
N THR A 153 37.86 -54.20 -39.40
CA THR A 153 38.96 -54.26 -40.38
C THR A 153 39.85 -55.51 -40.24
N PRO A 154 40.45 -55.80 -39.07
CA PRO A 154 41.22 -57.03 -38.87
C PRO A 154 40.34 -58.28 -38.98
N MET A 155 39.07 -58.24 -38.53
CA MET A 155 38.16 -59.39 -38.66
C MET A 155 37.85 -59.74 -40.13
N HIS A 156 37.70 -58.74 -41.01
CA HIS A 156 37.58 -58.97 -42.45
C HIS A 156 38.85 -59.58 -43.05
N GLY A 157 40.03 -59.13 -42.60
CA GLY A 157 41.31 -59.71 -43.02
C GLY A 157 41.45 -61.18 -42.63
N VAL A 158 41.09 -61.54 -41.39
CA VAL A 158 41.13 -62.92 -40.88
C VAL A 158 40.08 -63.81 -41.57
N MET A 159 38.87 -63.30 -41.82
CA MET A 159 37.84 -64.02 -42.57
C MET A 159 38.27 -64.27 -44.02
N GLY A 160 38.90 -63.27 -44.66
CA GLY A 160 39.43 -63.41 -46.01
C GLY A 160 40.54 -64.46 -46.10
N SER A 161 41.46 -64.50 -45.12
CA SER A 161 42.52 -65.51 -45.10
C SER A 161 41.99 -66.93 -44.77
N LEU A 162 40.97 -67.06 -43.90
CA LEU A 162 40.28 -68.33 -43.67
C LEU A 162 39.54 -68.84 -44.91
N GLY A 163 38.90 -67.96 -45.68
CA GLY A 163 38.21 -68.31 -46.92
C GLY A 163 39.16 -68.84 -48.01
N LEU A 164 40.41 -68.38 -48.03
CA LEU A 164 41.44 -68.86 -48.96
C LEU A 164 42.01 -70.24 -48.58
N LEU A 165 41.86 -70.66 -47.32
CA LEU A 165 42.27 -72.00 -46.84
C LEU A 165 41.21 -73.09 -47.09
N GLN A 166 40.02 -72.72 -47.58
CA GLN A 166 38.93 -73.64 -47.94
C GLN A 166 38.85 -73.93 -49.46
N LEU A 167 39.85 -73.52 -50.23
CA LEU A 167 40.10 -73.88 -51.63
C LEU A 167 41.32 -74.82 -51.72
#